data_AF-A0A8S3Y131-F1
#
_entry.id   AF-A0A8S3Y131-F1
#
_cell.length_a   1.000
_cell.length_b   1.000
_cell.length_c   1.000
_cell.angle_alpha   90.00
_cell.angle_beta   90.00
_cell.angle_gamma   90.00
#
_symmetry.space_group_name_H-M   'P 1'
#
loop_
_entity.id
_entity.type
_entity.pdbx_description
1 polymer ?
#
loop_
_entity_poly.entity_id
_entity_poly.type
_entity_poly.pdbx_seq_one_letter_code
_entity_poly.pdbx_strand_id
1 'polypeptide(L)'
;MTTRQQYTLTLTRSKLPARHAALPGCRGGAAAPRPRRRVSECDITTTRQQYTHSLDLTYLRATVHFLAAVAAPTHADLAAVLNETEMRLEDRVAFACIYLSDTKLHEYVKQTCDTLMEQGDLSGMLLTGVSTEGVSLLQRWVECGGDVQSAALVAARCAPPDLLRDPRVLNWLESYRTLLDSWRLWWARCALDTCVWAGAGAGAGEEAAARRVGVACSYCGKSVAAPAASARARPALARLPPPAAKMKQISSCPNCRKPLPRCGVCLLHLGTGATGGVGVGVVGLSSGSGVGGASGVGAGGAHFGGWFSWCVACRHGGHAAHLLQWFSEHSECPVSSCSCRCSSLDPPDHL
;
A
#
# COMPACT_ATOMS: atom_id res chain seq x y z
N MET A 1 -17.35 20.97 -5.82
CA MET A 1 -16.96 22.31 -5.33
C MET A 1 -16.07 22.10 -4.13
N THR A 2 -14.77 22.14 -4.36
CA THR A 2 -13.69 21.76 -3.46
C THR A 2 -13.25 22.99 -2.64
N THR A 3 -13.33 22.88 -1.31
CA THR A 3 -12.87 23.91 -0.36
C THR A 3 -11.36 23.79 -0.16
N ARG A 4 -10.62 24.81 -0.61
CA ARG A 4 -9.16 24.96 -0.42
C ARG A 4 -8.95 26.03 0.66
N GLN A 5 -8.43 25.64 1.83
CA GLN A 5 -8.00 26.60 2.84
C GLN A 5 -6.68 27.24 2.40
N GLN A 6 -6.68 28.56 2.23
CA GLN A 6 -5.49 29.38 2.05
C GLN A 6 -5.07 29.93 3.42
N TYR A 7 -3.82 29.67 3.82
CA TYR A 7 -3.20 30.36 4.95
C TYR A 7 -2.26 31.43 4.41
N THR A 8 -2.62 32.69 4.63
CA THR A 8 -1.81 33.88 4.31
C THR A 8 -1.09 34.30 5.59
N LEU A 9 0.24 34.25 5.63
CA LEU A 9 1.05 34.77 6.73
C LEU A 9 1.64 36.13 6.35
N THR A 10 1.08 37.18 6.95
CA THR A 10 1.57 38.57 6.91
C THR A 10 2.59 38.78 8.04
N LEU A 11 3.86 39.00 7.70
CA LEU A 11 4.89 39.38 8.67
C LEU A 11 4.91 40.90 8.86
N THR A 12 4.49 41.36 10.03
CA THR A 12 4.62 42.75 10.49
C THR A 12 5.99 42.98 11.13
N ARG A 13 6.64 44.08 10.74
CA ARG A 13 8.00 44.46 11.16
C ARG A 13 7.92 45.30 12.44
N SER A 14 8.35 44.78 13.57
CA SER A 14 8.48 45.56 14.82
C SER A 14 9.87 46.23 14.90
N LYS A 15 9.86 47.56 15.00
CA LYS A 15 10.98 48.42 15.44
C LYS A 15 10.96 48.53 16.97
N LEU A 16 12.13 48.74 17.60
CA LEU A 16 12.44 49.62 18.75
C LEU A 16 13.73 49.14 19.46
N PRO A 17 14.39 49.93 20.34
CA PRO A 17 14.97 51.26 20.11
C PRO A 17 16.45 51.35 20.53
N ALA A 18 17.13 52.42 20.10
CA ALA A 18 18.48 52.77 20.54
C ALA A 18 18.50 53.33 21.98
N ARG A 19 19.49 52.95 22.79
CA ARG A 19 19.89 53.67 24.00
C ARG A 19 21.41 53.67 24.18
N HIS A 20 21.96 54.88 24.17
CA HIS A 20 23.29 55.22 24.70
C HIS A 20 23.26 55.19 26.23
N ALA A 21 24.30 54.64 26.86
CA ALA A 21 24.77 55.04 28.18
C ALA A 21 26.28 54.73 28.28
N ALA A 22 27.04 55.66 28.84
CA ALA A 22 28.50 55.67 28.89
C ALA A 22 29.05 55.35 30.30
N LEU A 23 30.37 55.09 30.32
CA LEU A 23 31.38 55.15 31.42
C LEU A 23 31.72 53.84 32.17
N PRO A 24 32.91 53.73 32.82
CA PRO A 24 34.22 54.39 32.62
C PRO A 24 35.40 53.39 32.50
N GLY A 25 36.58 53.92 32.14
CA GLY A 25 37.72 53.13 31.65
C GLY A 25 38.59 52.37 32.65
N CYS A 26 39.50 51.58 32.08
CA CYS A 26 40.71 51.07 32.71
C CYS A 26 41.85 51.00 31.68
N ARG A 27 43.06 51.10 32.21
CA ARG A 27 44.27 51.69 31.63
C ARG A 27 45.00 50.83 30.60
N GLY A 28 45.61 51.55 29.64
CA GLY A 28 46.95 51.36 29.07
C GLY A 28 47.59 49.98 29.02
N GLY A 29 47.77 49.47 27.80
CA GLY A 29 48.77 48.48 27.44
C GLY A 29 49.14 48.65 25.97
N ALA A 30 50.33 49.18 25.68
CA ALA A 30 50.84 49.38 24.34
C ALA A 30 51.13 48.02 23.66
N ALA A 31 50.53 47.77 22.51
CA ALA A 31 50.92 46.68 21.61
C ALA A 31 51.08 47.23 20.19
N ALA A 32 52.29 47.04 19.65
CA ALA A 32 52.70 47.51 18.33
C ALA A 32 51.78 47.00 17.19
N PRO A 33 51.59 47.78 16.10
CA PRO A 33 50.75 47.35 14.99
C PRO A 33 51.45 46.21 14.25
N ARG A 34 50.88 44.99 14.32
CA ARG A 34 51.27 43.89 13.43
C ARG A 34 50.87 44.26 11.99
N PRO A 35 51.72 43.98 10.98
CA PRO A 35 51.39 44.31 9.61
C PRO A 35 50.18 43.47 9.17
N ARG A 36 49.13 44.13 8.67
CA ARG A 36 48.06 43.45 7.93
C ARG A 36 48.69 42.84 6.69
N ARG A 37 48.98 41.53 6.72
CA ARG A 37 49.21 40.75 5.49
C ARG A 37 47.95 40.90 4.64
N ARG A 38 48.08 41.48 3.44
CA ARG A 38 47.08 41.28 2.39
C ARG A 38 47.07 39.79 2.10
N VAL A 39 46.04 39.11 2.55
CA VAL A 39 45.74 37.75 2.09
C VAL A 39 45.41 37.91 0.61
N SER A 40 46.19 37.26 -0.26
CA SER A 40 45.92 37.29 -1.68
C SER A 40 44.58 36.59 -1.95
N GLU A 41 43.82 37.05 -2.94
CA GLU A 41 42.50 36.50 -3.26
C GLU A 41 42.57 35.00 -3.62
N CYS A 42 43.73 34.54 -4.08
CA CYS A 42 44.10 33.14 -4.32
C CYS A 42 44.38 32.31 -3.06
N ASP A 43 44.82 32.92 -1.95
CA ASP A 43 44.96 32.22 -0.66
C ASP A 43 43.59 31.96 -0.01
N ILE A 44 42.61 32.83 -0.22
CA ILE A 44 41.27 32.71 0.40
C ILE A 44 40.47 31.57 -0.22
N THR A 45 40.54 31.40 -1.55
CA THR A 45 39.87 30.31 -2.28
C THR A 45 40.47 28.95 -1.94
N THR A 46 41.80 28.85 -1.89
CA THR A 46 42.52 27.61 -1.56
C THR A 46 42.28 27.18 -0.11
N THR A 47 42.28 28.13 0.83
CA THR A 47 42.00 27.85 2.25
C THR A 47 40.53 27.46 2.48
N ARG A 48 39.58 28.07 1.75
CA ARG A 48 38.15 27.72 1.85
C ARG A 48 37.85 26.28 1.45
N GLN A 49 38.45 25.77 0.36
CA GLN A 49 38.24 24.41 -0.11
C GLN A 49 38.78 23.34 0.85
N GLN A 50 39.87 23.63 1.59
CA GLN A 50 40.45 22.68 2.55
C GLN A 50 39.59 22.50 3.81
N TYR A 51 38.98 23.56 4.34
CA TYR A 51 38.13 23.48 5.54
C TYR A 51 36.70 23.00 5.25
N THR A 52 36.20 23.12 4.02
CA THR A 52 34.85 22.63 3.69
C THR A 52 34.75 21.11 3.77
N HIS A 53 35.79 20.37 3.37
CA HIS A 53 35.78 18.90 3.46
C HIS A 53 35.86 18.37 4.90
N SER A 54 36.32 19.18 5.85
CA SER A 54 36.35 18.82 7.27
C SER A 54 35.05 19.14 8.00
N LEU A 55 34.01 19.64 7.30
CA LEU A 55 32.71 19.89 7.88
C LEU A 55 31.88 18.60 7.84
N ASP A 56 31.62 18.05 9.03
CA ASP A 56 30.80 16.85 9.20
C ASP A 56 29.33 17.06 8.82
N LEU A 57 28.88 18.32 8.73
CA LEU A 57 27.49 18.66 8.42
C LEU A 57 27.31 18.94 6.93
N THR A 58 26.75 17.96 6.20
CA THR A 58 26.50 17.99 4.75
C THR A 58 25.84 19.29 4.26
N TYR A 59 24.73 19.71 4.86
CA TYR A 59 24.02 20.92 4.44
C TYR A 59 24.81 22.21 4.73
N LEU A 60 25.64 22.21 5.77
CA LEU A 60 26.52 23.35 6.05
C LEU A 60 27.61 23.44 4.98
N ARG A 61 28.20 22.31 4.60
CA ARG A 61 29.16 22.21 3.50
C ARG A 61 28.56 22.73 2.19
N ALA A 62 27.37 22.24 1.83
CA ALA A 62 26.60 22.72 0.68
C ALA A 62 26.32 24.24 0.74
N THR A 63 25.93 24.76 1.91
CA THR A 63 25.70 26.20 2.10
C THR A 63 26.97 27.02 1.87
N VAL A 64 28.11 26.57 2.40
CA VAL A 64 29.40 27.25 2.19
C VAL A 64 29.81 27.22 0.72
N HIS A 65 29.64 26.08 0.03
CA HIS A 65 29.89 25.97 -1.40
C HIS A 65 29.00 26.92 -2.20
N PHE A 66 27.71 27.00 -1.87
CA PHE A 66 26.78 27.92 -2.51
C PHE A 66 27.18 29.39 -2.31
N LEU A 67 27.46 29.81 -1.07
CA LEU A 67 27.88 31.17 -0.77
C LEU A 67 29.20 31.54 -1.46
N ALA A 68 30.14 30.59 -1.57
CA ALA A 68 31.39 30.78 -2.30
C ALA A 68 31.15 30.94 -3.80
N ALA A 69 30.26 30.12 -4.39
CA ALA A 69 29.92 30.19 -5.81
C ALA A 69 29.24 31.50 -6.19
N VAL A 70 28.30 31.99 -5.35
CA VAL A 70 27.58 33.25 -5.59
C VAL A 70 28.46 34.48 -5.37
N ALA A 71 29.48 34.38 -4.52
CA ALA A 71 30.45 35.46 -4.31
C ALA A 71 31.51 35.56 -5.42
N ALA A 72 31.62 34.58 -6.31
CA ALA A 72 32.60 34.57 -7.38
C ALA A 72 32.24 35.59 -8.48
N PRO A 73 33.21 36.29 -9.08
CA PRO A 73 32.96 37.32 -10.10
C PRO A 73 32.54 36.75 -11.48
N THR A 74 32.67 35.43 -11.67
CA THR A 74 32.28 34.71 -12.89
C THR A 74 30.92 34.03 -12.73
N HIS A 75 30.42 33.37 -13.79
CA HIS A 75 29.24 32.51 -13.67
C HIS A 75 29.40 31.53 -12.50
N ALA A 76 28.43 31.52 -11.59
CA ALA A 76 28.45 30.66 -10.41
C ALA A 76 28.49 29.17 -10.82
N ASP A 77 29.56 28.48 -10.41
CA ASP A 77 29.66 27.03 -10.53
C ASP A 77 29.01 26.38 -9.31
N LEU A 78 27.90 25.68 -9.54
CA LEU A 78 27.08 25.04 -8.51
C LEU A 78 27.34 23.53 -8.41
N ALA A 79 28.29 22.99 -9.18
CA ALA A 79 28.56 21.55 -9.22
C ALA A 79 28.91 20.97 -7.85
N ALA A 80 29.63 21.71 -7.01
CA ALA A 80 29.98 21.27 -5.66
C ALA A 80 28.76 21.07 -4.74
N VAL A 81 27.68 21.84 -4.94
CA VAL A 81 26.43 21.69 -4.18
C VAL A 81 25.61 20.54 -4.77
N LEU A 82 25.52 20.47 -6.10
CA LEU A 82 24.71 19.50 -6.84
C LEU A 82 25.27 18.08 -6.77
N ASN A 83 26.60 17.92 -6.61
CA ASN A 83 27.27 16.62 -6.54
C ASN A 83 27.59 16.19 -5.10
N GLU A 84 27.07 16.88 -4.09
CA GLU A 84 27.23 16.46 -2.69
C GLU A 84 26.41 15.17 -2.45
N THR A 85 27.09 14.03 -2.47
CA THR A 85 26.47 12.70 -2.45
C THR A 85 25.81 12.36 -1.12
N GLU A 86 26.27 12.95 -0.02
CA GLU A 86 25.65 12.79 1.30
C GLU A 86 24.33 13.58 1.42
N MET A 87 24.07 14.50 0.47
CA MET A 87 22.83 15.27 0.44
C MET A 87 21.75 14.48 -0.27
N ARG A 88 20.57 14.46 0.37
CA ARG A 88 19.35 13.89 -0.18
C ARG A 88 19.10 14.34 -1.62
N LEU A 89 18.73 13.39 -2.49
CA LEU A 89 18.49 13.67 -3.91
C LEU A 89 17.37 14.71 -4.08
N GLU A 90 16.33 14.64 -3.26
CA GLU A 90 15.20 15.57 -3.31
C GLU A 90 15.65 17.01 -3.13
N ASP A 91 16.56 17.26 -2.18
CA ASP A 91 17.08 18.59 -1.89
C ASP A 91 18.02 19.08 -3.00
N ARG A 92 18.85 18.18 -3.56
CA ARG A 92 19.70 18.48 -4.71
C ARG A 92 18.89 18.88 -5.94
N VAL A 93 17.84 18.12 -6.24
CA VAL A 93 16.93 18.39 -7.36
C VAL A 93 16.14 19.69 -7.11
N ALA A 94 15.64 19.91 -5.89
CA ALA A 94 14.97 21.16 -5.54
C ALA A 94 15.90 22.37 -5.69
N PHE A 95 17.15 22.25 -5.23
CA PHE A 95 18.17 23.28 -5.40
C PHE A 95 18.46 23.54 -6.89
N ALA A 96 18.60 22.49 -7.70
CA ALA A 96 18.78 22.59 -9.14
C ALA A 96 17.63 23.39 -9.79
N CYS A 97 16.39 23.09 -9.43
CA CYS A 97 15.21 23.79 -9.95
C CYS A 97 15.17 25.29 -9.59
N ILE A 98 15.80 25.69 -8.48
CA ILE A 98 15.80 27.10 -8.03
C ILE A 98 16.92 27.90 -8.73
N TYR A 99 18.09 27.29 -8.92
CA TYR A 99 19.31 28.03 -9.26
C TYR A 99 19.91 27.72 -10.63
N LEU A 100 19.52 26.63 -11.30
CA LEU A 100 19.96 26.33 -12.67
C LEU A 100 19.04 26.96 -13.71
N SER A 101 19.62 27.28 -14.87
CA SER A 101 18.82 27.57 -16.06
C SER A 101 18.20 26.29 -16.62
N ASP A 102 17.11 26.42 -17.38
CA ASP A 102 16.38 25.28 -17.97
C ASP A 102 17.30 24.28 -18.70
N THR A 103 18.27 24.78 -19.48
CA THR A 103 19.23 23.94 -20.21
C THR A 103 20.10 23.12 -19.26
N LYS A 104 20.68 23.77 -18.24
CA LYS A 104 21.54 23.10 -17.25
C LYS A 104 20.75 22.17 -16.34
N LEU A 105 19.51 22.54 -16.02
CA LEU A 105 18.59 21.71 -15.25
C LEU A 105 18.28 20.42 -16.00
N HIS A 106 17.97 20.52 -17.29
CA HIS A 106 17.72 19.35 -18.12
C HIS A 106 18.94 18.42 -18.19
N GLU A 107 20.13 18.97 -18.42
CA GLU A 107 21.39 18.20 -18.43
C GLU A 107 21.64 17.52 -17.08
N TYR A 108 21.50 18.25 -15.98
CA TYR A 108 21.70 17.73 -14.62
C TYR A 108 20.72 16.60 -14.27
N VAL A 109 19.42 16.81 -14.50
CA VAL A 109 18.39 15.80 -14.20
C VAL A 109 18.60 14.55 -15.03
N LYS A 110 18.91 14.71 -16.32
CA LYS A 110 19.18 13.58 -17.21
C LYS A 110 20.40 12.77 -16.75
N GLN A 111 21.54 13.43 -16.53
CA GLN A 111 22.77 12.77 -16.07
C GLN A 111 22.57 12.08 -14.71
N THR A 112 21.86 12.72 -13.80
CA THR A 112 21.54 12.16 -12.48
C THR A 112 20.63 10.94 -12.61
N CYS A 113 19.61 11.01 -13.46
CA CYS A 113 18.70 9.89 -13.74
C CYS A 113 19.46 8.68 -14.31
N ASP A 114 20.27 8.89 -15.35
CA ASP A 114 21.08 7.85 -16.00
C ASP A 114 22.00 7.16 -14.98
N THR A 115 22.68 7.94 -14.14
CA THR A 115 23.58 7.42 -13.10
C THR A 115 22.84 6.56 -12.07
N LEU A 116 21.68 7.02 -11.58
CA LEU A 116 20.87 6.28 -10.60
C LEU A 116 20.29 5.01 -11.20
N MET A 117 19.90 5.04 -12.49
CA MET A 117 19.44 3.87 -13.23
C MET A 117 20.53 2.82 -13.39
N GLU A 118 21.76 3.22 -13.70
CA GLU A 118 22.91 2.29 -13.83
C GLU A 118 23.28 1.63 -12.49
N GLN A 119 23.21 2.40 -11.41
CA GLN A 119 23.48 1.93 -10.05
C GLN A 119 22.32 1.10 -9.47
N GLY A 120 21.12 1.24 -10.03
CA GLY A 120 19.90 0.67 -9.47
C GLY A 120 19.46 1.35 -8.17
N ASP A 121 19.81 2.62 -7.93
CA ASP A 121 19.45 3.34 -6.71
C ASP A 121 17.97 3.75 -6.73
N LEU A 122 17.20 3.26 -5.75
CA LEU A 122 15.76 3.54 -5.62
C LEU A 122 15.43 5.03 -5.47
N SER A 123 16.38 5.88 -5.07
CA SER A 123 16.21 7.33 -5.07
C SER A 123 15.84 7.86 -6.47
N GLY A 124 16.30 7.19 -7.53
CA GLY A 124 15.96 7.50 -8.92
C GLY A 124 14.47 7.39 -9.25
N MET A 125 13.68 6.68 -8.43
CA MET A 125 12.21 6.65 -8.56
C MET A 125 11.57 8.04 -8.46
N LEU A 126 12.22 9.00 -7.78
CA LEU A 126 11.80 10.40 -7.75
C LEU A 126 11.75 11.01 -9.16
N LEU A 127 12.72 10.67 -10.00
CA LEU A 127 12.92 11.25 -11.33
C LEU A 127 12.18 10.44 -12.41
N THR A 128 12.26 9.11 -12.34
CA THR A 128 11.62 8.25 -13.34
C THR A 128 10.12 8.09 -13.11
N GLY A 129 9.67 8.24 -11.85
CA GLY A 129 8.34 7.82 -11.42
C GLY A 129 8.10 6.33 -11.63
N VAL A 130 6.84 5.89 -11.49
CA VAL A 130 6.40 4.54 -11.87
C VAL A 130 6.06 4.53 -13.36
N SER A 131 7.12 4.62 -14.16
CA SER A 131 7.10 4.63 -15.63
C SER A 131 7.86 3.42 -16.19
N THR A 132 7.97 3.30 -17.51
CA THR A 132 8.84 2.30 -18.15
C THR A 132 10.31 2.44 -17.75
N GLU A 133 10.80 3.67 -17.54
CA GLU A 133 12.15 3.93 -17.04
C GLU A 133 12.28 3.51 -15.58
N GLY A 134 11.26 3.78 -14.76
CA GLY A 134 11.21 3.33 -13.36
C GLY A 134 11.20 1.80 -13.25
N VAL A 135 10.51 1.10 -14.16
CA VAL A 135 10.58 -0.37 -14.25
C VAL A 135 12.00 -0.82 -14.60
N SER A 136 12.71 -0.12 -15.49
CA SER A 136 14.12 -0.43 -15.78
C SER A 136 15.03 -0.19 -14.58
N LEU A 137 14.80 0.87 -13.80
CA LEU A 137 15.52 1.14 -12.55
C LEU A 137 15.28 0.03 -11.51
N LEU A 138 14.02 -0.37 -11.31
CA LEU A 138 13.67 -1.49 -10.41
C LEU A 138 14.25 -2.82 -10.90
N GLN A 139 14.30 -3.05 -12.21
CA GLN A 139 14.96 -4.24 -12.77
C GLN A 139 16.44 -4.26 -12.38
N ARG A 140 17.14 -3.12 -12.51
CA ARG A 140 18.55 -3.01 -12.10
C ARG A 140 18.73 -3.23 -10.59
N TRP A 141 17.84 -2.69 -9.75
CA TRP A 141 17.82 -2.94 -8.31
C TRP A 141 17.71 -4.43 -7.98
N VAL A 142 16.78 -5.14 -8.62
CA VAL A 142 16.59 -6.59 -8.43
C VAL A 142 17.82 -7.36 -8.89
N GLU A 143 18.45 -6.99 -10.00
CA GLU A 143 19.67 -7.65 -10.50
C GLU A 143 20.87 -7.46 -9.57
N CYS A 144 20.97 -6.32 -8.90
CA CYS A 144 22.08 -6.03 -7.99
C CYS A 144 21.86 -6.63 -6.59
N GLY A 145 20.64 -6.55 -6.07
CA GLY A 145 20.32 -6.91 -4.68
C GLY A 145 19.51 -8.19 -4.48
N GLY A 146 18.91 -8.74 -5.54
CA GLY A 146 17.99 -9.88 -5.44
C GLY A 146 16.67 -9.57 -4.74
N ASP A 147 16.42 -8.31 -4.36
CA ASP A 147 15.23 -7.88 -3.62
C ASP A 147 14.02 -7.71 -4.55
N VAL A 148 13.46 -8.85 -4.93
CA VAL A 148 12.22 -8.94 -5.72
C VAL A 148 10.99 -8.48 -4.93
N GLN A 149 11.03 -8.54 -3.60
CA GLN A 149 9.94 -8.13 -2.73
C GLN A 149 9.67 -6.63 -2.88
N SER A 150 10.69 -5.78 -2.78
CA SER A 150 10.52 -4.33 -2.94
C SER A 150 9.97 -3.98 -4.33
N ALA A 151 10.51 -4.58 -5.39
CA ALA A 151 10.04 -4.35 -6.76
C ALA A 151 8.57 -4.79 -6.95
N ALA A 152 8.19 -5.97 -6.45
CA ALA A 152 6.82 -6.47 -6.50
C ALA A 152 5.84 -5.60 -5.69
N LEU A 153 6.24 -5.12 -4.51
CA LEU A 153 5.40 -4.26 -3.67
C LEU A 153 5.19 -2.87 -4.26
N VAL A 154 6.23 -2.26 -4.85
CA VAL A 154 6.12 -0.99 -5.57
C VAL A 154 5.18 -1.16 -6.77
N ALA A 155 5.35 -2.23 -7.55
CA ALA A 155 4.48 -2.50 -8.68
C ALA A 155 3.01 -2.72 -8.25
N ALA A 156 2.77 -3.58 -7.27
CA ALA A 156 1.41 -3.90 -6.81
C ALA A 156 0.63 -2.68 -6.29
N ARG A 157 1.32 -1.70 -5.68
CA ARG A 157 0.67 -0.52 -5.08
C ARG A 157 0.58 0.67 -6.02
N CYS A 158 1.53 0.82 -6.92
CA CYS A 158 1.72 2.08 -7.64
C CYS A 158 1.70 1.93 -9.16
N ALA A 159 1.84 0.72 -9.71
CA ALA A 159 1.88 0.55 -11.17
C ALA A 159 0.49 0.76 -11.79
N PRO A 160 0.38 1.60 -12.84
CA PRO A 160 -0.83 1.69 -13.64
C PRO A 160 -1.10 0.37 -14.38
N PRO A 161 -2.35 0.15 -14.87
CA PRO A 161 -2.74 -1.09 -15.55
C PRO A 161 -1.79 -1.53 -16.69
N ASP A 162 -1.26 -0.58 -17.45
CA ASP A 162 -0.36 -0.88 -18.57
C ASP A 162 1.00 -1.43 -18.09
N LEU A 163 1.54 -0.90 -16.98
CA LEU A 163 2.79 -1.40 -16.40
C LEU A 163 2.60 -2.70 -15.62
N LEU A 164 1.43 -2.95 -15.05
CA LEU A 164 1.11 -4.27 -14.47
C LEU A 164 1.11 -5.40 -15.50
N ARG A 165 1.03 -5.07 -16.80
CA ARG A 165 1.15 -6.01 -17.92
C ARG A 165 2.59 -6.13 -18.43
N ASP A 166 3.54 -5.33 -17.93
CA ASP A 166 4.96 -5.45 -18.30
C ASP A 166 5.48 -6.84 -17.88
N PRO A 167 6.16 -7.59 -18.78
CA PRO A 167 6.67 -8.93 -18.47
C PRO A 167 7.59 -8.99 -17.25
N ARG A 168 8.41 -7.94 -17.03
CA ARG A 168 9.33 -7.86 -15.89
C ARG A 168 8.54 -7.76 -14.59
N VAL A 169 7.54 -6.88 -14.57
CA VAL A 169 6.64 -6.69 -13.42
C VAL A 169 5.89 -7.98 -13.10
N LEU A 170 5.32 -8.63 -14.11
CA LEU A 170 4.64 -9.92 -13.92
C LEU A 170 5.58 -10.98 -13.33
N ASN A 171 6.83 -11.02 -13.78
CA ASN A 171 7.83 -11.95 -13.26
C ASN A 171 8.19 -11.66 -11.79
N TRP A 172 8.33 -10.39 -11.40
CA TRP A 172 8.58 -10.03 -9.99
C TRP A 172 7.41 -10.41 -9.09
N LEU A 173 6.18 -10.10 -9.53
CA LEU A 173 4.97 -10.47 -8.80
C LEU A 173 4.90 -12.00 -8.61
N GLU A 174 5.14 -12.78 -9.66
CA GLU A 174 5.09 -14.24 -9.56
C GLU A 174 6.22 -14.84 -8.71
N SER A 175 7.42 -14.26 -8.78
CA SER A 175 8.55 -14.66 -7.93
C SER A 175 8.25 -14.39 -6.47
N TYR A 176 7.72 -13.21 -6.14
CA TYR A 176 7.37 -12.86 -4.76
C TYR A 176 6.20 -13.69 -4.23
N ARG A 177 5.20 -13.97 -5.07
CA ARG A 177 4.11 -14.92 -4.79
C ARG A 177 4.62 -16.30 -4.41
N THR A 178 5.57 -16.83 -5.19
CA THR A 178 6.19 -18.13 -4.93
C THR A 178 6.91 -18.14 -3.58
N LEU A 179 7.63 -17.06 -3.24
CA LEU A 179 8.27 -16.90 -1.93
C LEU A 179 7.25 -16.92 -0.80
N LEU A 180 6.19 -16.10 -0.89
CA LEU A 180 5.13 -16.03 0.12
C LEU A 180 4.44 -17.39 0.31
N ASP A 181 4.14 -18.10 -0.78
CA ASP A 181 3.53 -19.44 -0.72
C ASP A 181 4.48 -20.45 -0.06
N SER A 182 5.78 -20.39 -0.39
CA SER A 182 6.79 -21.29 0.19
C SER A 182 6.95 -21.08 1.71
N TRP A 183 6.83 -19.83 2.16
CA TRP A 183 6.85 -19.44 3.56
C TRP A 183 5.48 -19.58 4.24
N ARG A 184 4.45 -19.98 3.49
CA ARG A 184 3.06 -20.14 3.97
C ARG A 184 2.46 -18.82 4.48
N LEU A 185 2.92 -17.68 3.98
CA LEU A 185 2.43 -16.35 4.33
C LEU A 185 1.19 -15.99 3.49
N TRP A 186 0.11 -16.76 3.67
CA TRP A 186 -1.11 -16.68 2.84
C TRP A 186 -1.81 -15.32 2.94
N TRP A 187 -1.77 -14.67 4.11
CA TRP A 187 -2.37 -13.36 4.32
C TRP A 187 -1.64 -12.26 3.58
N ALA A 188 -0.30 -12.26 3.66
CA ALA A 188 0.53 -11.34 2.90
C ALA A 188 0.35 -11.56 1.39
N ARG A 189 0.24 -12.81 0.96
CA ARG A 189 -0.07 -13.18 -0.43
C ARG A 189 -1.42 -12.62 -0.89
N CYS A 190 -2.46 -12.81 -0.09
CA CYS A 190 -3.79 -12.28 -0.37
C CYS A 190 -3.80 -10.74 -0.43
N ALA A 191 -3.08 -10.08 0.48
CA ALA A 191 -2.95 -8.62 0.48
C ALA A 191 -2.24 -8.10 -0.77
N LEU A 192 -1.15 -8.75 -1.19
CA LEU A 192 -0.45 -8.45 -2.44
C LEU A 192 -1.40 -8.56 -3.65
N ASP A 193 -2.11 -9.69 -3.77
CA ASP A 193 -3.01 -9.93 -4.89
C ASP A 193 -4.20 -8.95 -4.90
N THR A 194 -4.68 -8.52 -3.73
CA THR A 194 -5.72 -7.50 -3.63
C THR A 194 -5.23 -6.15 -4.18
N CYS A 195 -3.99 -5.75 -3.87
CA CYS A 195 -3.40 -4.53 -4.42
C CYS A 195 -3.23 -4.62 -5.95
N VAL A 196 -2.65 -5.72 -6.45
CA VAL A 196 -2.48 -5.94 -7.90
C VAL A 196 -3.83 -5.90 -8.63
N TRP A 197 -4.84 -6.56 -8.06
CA TRP A 197 -6.18 -6.59 -8.64
C TRP A 197 -6.82 -5.20 -8.70
N ALA A 198 -6.71 -4.42 -7.62
CA ALA A 198 -7.20 -3.04 -7.58
C ALA A 198 -6.48 -2.16 -8.62
N GLY A 199 -5.16 -2.26 -8.71
CA GLY A 199 -4.33 -1.51 -9.66
C GLY A 199 -4.57 -1.89 -11.13
N ALA A 200 -4.93 -3.14 -11.42
CA ALA A 200 -5.21 -3.63 -12.78
C ALA A 200 -6.53 -3.11 -13.39
N GLY A 201 -7.23 -2.20 -12.70
CA GLY A 201 -8.48 -1.62 -13.19
C GLY A 201 -9.72 -2.44 -12.83
N ALA A 202 -9.67 -3.18 -11.73
CA ALA A 202 -10.85 -3.82 -11.15
C ALA A 202 -11.91 -2.78 -10.76
N GLY A 203 -12.80 -2.50 -11.72
CA GLY A 203 -13.82 -1.47 -11.66
C GLY A 203 -14.21 -0.91 -13.03
N ALA A 204 -13.40 -1.11 -14.08
CA ALA A 204 -13.60 -0.48 -15.39
C ALA A 204 -14.07 -1.42 -16.53
N GLY A 205 -14.15 -2.74 -16.31
CA GLY A 205 -14.49 -3.70 -17.38
C GLY A 205 -15.45 -4.82 -16.95
N GLU A 206 -16.27 -5.29 -17.92
CA GLU A 206 -17.24 -6.39 -17.77
C GLU A 206 -16.60 -7.69 -17.24
N GLU A 207 -15.30 -7.89 -17.51
CA GLU A 207 -14.51 -9.06 -17.11
C GLU A 207 -14.18 -9.07 -15.60
N ALA A 208 -14.13 -7.91 -14.94
CA ALA A 208 -13.98 -7.83 -13.47
C ALA A 208 -15.24 -8.36 -12.73
N ALA A 209 -16.41 -8.35 -13.38
CA ALA A 209 -17.62 -8.97 -12.85
C ALA A 209 -17.65 -10.50 -13.03
N ALA A 210 -16.74 -11.08 -13.82
CA ALA A 210 -16.75 -12.49 -14.19
C ALA A 210 -16.00 -13.40 -13.21
N ARG A 211 -14.98 -12.90 -12.49
CA ARG A 211 -14.25 -13.68 -11.47
C ARG A 211 -15.02 -13.76 -10.15
N ARG A 212 -16.22 -14.34 -10.19
CA ARG A 212 -16.97 -14.73 -8.98
C ARG A 212 -16.54 -16.14 -8.60
N VAL A 213 -15.87 -16.29 -7.46
CA VAL A 213 -15.74 -17.59 -6.81
C VAL A 213 -17.15 -18.04 -6.46
N GLY A 214 -17.61 -19.10 -7.11
CA GLY A 214 -18.96 -19.63 -6.95
C GLY A 214 -18.91 -21.02 -6.33
N VAL A 215 -19.84 -21.31 -5.42
CA VAL A 215 -20.03 -22.68 -4.91
C VAL A 215 -20.77 -23.49 -5.97
N ALA A 216 -20.22 -24.65 -6.34
CA ALA A 216 -20.82 -25.57 -7.28
C ALA A 216 -21.42 -26.80 -6.57
N CYS A 217 -22.49 -27.35 -7.12
CA CYS A 217 -23.09 -28.57 -6.62
C CYS A 217 -22.20 -29.79 -6.94
N SER A 218 -21.82 -30.56 -5.93
CA SER A 218 -21.00 -31.76 -6.08
C SER A 218 -21.65 -32.87 -6.93
N TYR A 219 -22.94 -32.79 -7.21
CA TYR A 219 -23.64 -33.78 -8.03
C TYR A 219 -23.78 -33.40 -9.51
N CYS A 220 -24.01 -32.12 -9.82
CA CYS A 220 -24.29 -31.68 -11.20
C CYS A 220 -23.31 -30.63 -11.72
N GLY A 221 -22.34 -30.20 -10.91
CA GLY A 221 -21.31 -29.21 -11.27
C GLY A 221 -21.82 -27.78 -11.45
N LYS A 222 -23.14 -27.54 -11.40
CA LYS A 222 -23.74 -26.22 -11.60
C LYS A 222 -23.71 -25.40 -10.30
N SER A 223 -23.59 -24.08 -10.42
CA SER A 223 -23.62 -23.15 -9.29
C SER A 223 -24.85 -23.34 -8.40
N VAL A 224 -24.66 -23.32 -7.09
CA VAL A 224 -25.75 -23.34 -6.10
C VAL A 224 -26.22 -21.93 -5.71
N ALA A 225 -25.51 -20.88 -6.15
CA ALA A 225 -25.97 -19.52 -5.97
C ALA A 225 -27.29 -19.32 -6.73
N ALA A 226 -28.25 -18.65 -6.10
CA ALA A 226 -29.44 -18.20 -6.81
C ALA A 226 -28.98 -17.30 -7.95
N PRO A 227 -29.38 -17.55 -9.22
CA PRO A 227 -29.11 -16.59 -10.27
C PRO A 227 -29.70 -15.25 -9.80
N ALA A 228 -28.87 -14.19 -9.79
CA ALA A 228 -29.38 -12.83 -9.71
C ALA A 228 -30.53 -12.76 -10.71
N ALA A 229 -31.69 -12.24 -10.31
CA ALA A 229 -32.93 -12.28 -11.07
C ALA A 229 -32.73 -11.68 -12.47
N SER A 230 -32.19 -12.47 -13.39
CA SER A 230 -32.14 -12.18 -14.79
C SER A 230 -33.58 -12.34 -15.25
N ALA A 231 -34.12 -11.23 -15.72
CA ALA A 231 -35.42 -11.03 -16.30
C ALA A 231 -35.69 -12.00 -17.45
N ARG A 232 -35.89 -13.29 -17.15
CA ARG A 232 -36.59 -14.20 -18.06
C ARG A 232 -38.07 -14.06 -17.78
N ALA A 233 -38.77 -13.38 -18.69
CA ALA A 233 -40.22 -13.39 -18.76
C ALA A 233 -40.69 -14.86 -18.74
N ARG A 234 -41.36 -15.26 -17.65
CA ARG A 234 -42.02 -16.57 -17.59
C ARG A 234 -43.37 -16.44 -18.31
N PRO A 235 -43.77 -17.41 -19.14
CA PRO A 235 -45.08 -17.39 -19.77
C PRO A 235 -46.17 -17.44 -18.69
N ALA A 236 -47.23 -16.66 -18.94
CA ALA A 236 -48.37 -16.48 -18.07
C ALA A 236 -49.20 -17.75 -17.96
N LEU A 237 -48.88 -18.63 -17.01
CA LEU A 237 -49.88 -19.46 -16.35
C LEU A 237 -49.73 -19.31 -14.84
N ALA A 238 -50.71 -18.66 -14.24
CA ALA A 238 -50.79 -18.35 -12.84
C ALA A 238 -50.89 -19.64 -11.99
N ARG A 239 -49.78 -20.06 -11.40
CA ARG A 239 -49.81 -20.66 -10.06
C ARG A 239 -49.52 -19.54 -9.08
N LEU A 240 -50.44 -19.35 -8.13
CA LEU A 240 -50.28 -18.44 -7.00
C LEU A 240 -48.86 -18.57 -6.43
N PRO A 241 -48.10 -17.46 -6.31
CA PRO A 241 -46.79 -17.53 -5.66
C PRO A 241 -47.00 -18.02 -4.22
N PRO A 242 -46.23 -19.02 -3.74
CA PRO A 242 -46.25 -19.34 -2.32
C PRO A 242 -45.85 -18.07 -1.54
N PRO A 243 -46.43 -17.83 -0.36
CA PRO A 243 -46.19 -16.62 0.41
C PRO A 243 -44.68 -16.40 0.59
N ALA A 244 -44.22 -15.20 0.22
CA ALA A 244 -42.81 -14.79 0.11
C ALA A 244 -41.98 -14.97 1.40
N ALA A 245 -42.61 -15.32 2.52
CA ALA A 245 -41.96 -15.63 3.79
C ALA A 245 -41.25 -17.01 3.83
N LYS A 246 -41.56 -17.94 2.92
CA LYS A 246 -41.02 -19.34 2.97
C LYS A 246 -39.88 -19.64 1.97
N MET A 247 -39.46 -18.70 1.13
CA MET A 247 -38.43 -18.92 0.09
C MET A 247 -36.97 -18.74 0.56
N LYS A 248 -36.70 -18.68 1.87
CA LYS A 248 -35.35 -18.36 2.40
C LYS A 248 -34.51 -19.56 2.86
N GLN A 249 -34.87 -20.80 2.50
CA GLN A 249 -34.05 -21.96 2.84
C GLN A 249 -33.81 -22.83 1.61
N ILE A 250 -32.63 -22.68 1.00
CA ILE A 250 -32.18 -23.49 -0.14
C ILE A 250 -31.58 -24.77 0.43
N SER A 251 -32.40 -25.73 0.88
CA SER A 251 -31.88 -27.02 1.38
C SER A 251 -31.41 -27.98 0.27
N SER A 252 -31.60 -27.60 -1.00
CA SER A 252 -31.31 -28.44 -2.18
C SER A 252 -30.75 -27.60 -3.34
N CYS A 253 -30.00 -28.23 -4.24
CA CYS A 253 -29.46 -27.58 -5.43
C CYS A 253 -30.60 -27.02 -6.31
N PRO A 254 -30.54 -25.74 -6.75
CA PRO A 254 -31.59 -25.17 -7.60
C PRO A 254 -31.69 -25.84 -8.98
N ASN A 255 -30.62 -26.50 -9.43
CA ASN A 255 -30.53 -27.09 -10.76
C ASN A 255 -30.96 -28.57 -10.81
N CYS A 256 -30.50 -29.39 -9.86
CA CYS A 256 -30.76 -30.84 -9.88
C CYS A 256 -31.58 -31.33 -8.69
N ARG A 257 -31.98 -30.43 -7.76
CA ARG A 257 -32.79 -30.71 -6.56
C ARG A 257 -32.20 -31.72 -5.57
N LYS A 258 -30.98 -32.20 -5.78
CA LYS A 258 -30.25 -33.02 -4.80
C LYS A 258 -29.93 -32.18 -3.55
N PRO A 259 -29.94 -32.79 -2.35
CA PRO A 259 -29.73 -32.07 -1.09
C PRO A 259 -28.35 -31.39 -1.05
N LEU A 260 -28.27 -30.23 -0.42
CA LEU A 260 -26.98 -29.59 -0.14
C LEU A 260 -26.22 -30.34 0.97
N PRO A 261 -24.90 -30.15 1.10
CA PRO A 261 -24.15 -30.72 2.22
C PRO A 261 -24.76 -30.33 3.57
N ARG A 262 -24.62 -31.21 4.56
CA ARG A 262 -25.07 -30.97 5.93
C ARG A 262 -23.93 -30.35 6.74
N CYS A 263 -24.29 -29.52 7.71
CA CYS A 263 -23.35 -29.04 8.71
C CYS A 263 -22.93 -30.19 9.63
N GLY A 264 -21.62 -30.36 9.86
CA GLY A 264 -21.11 -31.39 10.75
C GLY A 264 -21.54 -31.24 12.22
N VAL A 265 -22.00 -30.04 12.62
CA VAL A 265 -22.43 -29.75 14.00
C VAL A 265 -23.95 -29.88 14.14
N CYS A 266 -24.74 -29.08 13.42
CA CYS A 266 -26.21 -29.09 13.58
C CYS A 266 -26.94 -30.09 12.66
N LEU A 267 -26.23 -30.75 11.75
CA LEU A 267 -26.76 -31.73 10.79
C LEU A 267 -27.80 -31.19 9.80
N LEU A 268 -28.14 -29.91 9.86
CA LEU A 268 -29.00 -29.24 8.89
C LEU A 268 -28.24 -28.92 7.59
N HIS A 269 -28.98 -28.79 6.49
CA HIS A 269 -28.38 -28.45 5.19
C HIS A 269 -27.83 -27.02 5.19
N LEU A 270 -26.66 -26.79 4.58
CA LEU A 270 -25.97 -25.49 4.63
C LEU A 270 -26.74 -24.30 4.05
N GLY A 271 -27.77 -24.52 3.23
CA GLY A 271 -28.66 -23.46 2.77
C GLY A 271 -29.87 -23.20 3.69
N THR A 272 -29.89 -23.79 4.88
CA THR A 272 -30.74 -23.37 6.01
C THR A 272 -29.97 -22.35 6.85
N GLY A 273 -30.65 -21.42 7.51
CA GLY A 273 -29.95 -20.48 8.40
C GLY A 273 -29.27 -21.22 9.55
N ALA A 274 -28.13 -20.71 10.02
CA ALA A 274 -27.39 -21.28 11.15
C ALA A 274 -28.27 -21.41 12.42
N THR A 275 -29.21 -20.48 12.59
CA THR A 275 -30.32 -20.60 13.54
C THR A 275 -31.34 -21.58 12.98
N GLY A 276 -31.19 -22.86 13.32
CA GLY A 276 -32.10 -23.93 12.91
C GLY A 276 -33.56 -23.47 13.04
N GLY A 277 -34.34 -23.64 11.97
CA GLY A 277 -35.66 -23.04 11.87
C GLY A 277 -36.59 -23.44 13.00
N VAL A 278 -36.80 -22.52 13.95
CA VAL A 278 -38.02 -22.44 14.74
C VAL A 278 -38.55 -21.03 14.55
N GLY A 279 -39.69 -20.91 13.87
CA GLY A 279 -40.47 -19.68 13.89
C GLY A 279 -41.02 -19.48 15.29
N VAL A 280 -40.29 -18.77 16.14
CA VAL A 280 -40.86 -18.05 17.28
C VAL A 280 -40.32 -16.64 17.16
N GLY A 281 -41.23 -15.67 17.03
CA GLY A 281 -40.86 -14.27 17.16
C GLY A 281 -40.25 -14.05 18.52
N VAL A 282 -38.94 -13.83 18.56
CA VAL A 282 -38.29 -13.20 19.70
C VAL A 282 -37.92 -11.80 19.25
N VAL A 283 -38.81 -10.89 19.59
CA VAL A 283 -38.48 -9.49 19.79
C VAL A 283 -37.40 -9.41 20.87
N GLY A 284 -36.20 -9.02 20.47
CA GLY A 284 -35.24 -8.30 21.31
C GLY A 284 -34.39 -9.07 22.33
N LEU A 285 -33.27 -8.41 22.62
CA LEU A 285 -32.36 -8.56 23.75
C LEU A 285 -31.20 -9.55 23.60
N SER A 286 -30.15 -9.08 22.93
CA SER A 286 -28.84 -8.98 23.57
C SER A 286 -28.06 -7.81 22.95
N SER A 287 -28.05 -6.70 23.69
CA SER A 287 -27.13 -5.59 23.52
C SER A 287 -25.79 -5.94 24.16
N GLY A 288 -24.71 -5.60 23.47
CA GLY A 288 -23.34 -5.57 23.99
C GLY A 288 -22.37 -5.07 22.91
N SER A 289 -22.05 -3.77 22.98
CA SER A 289 -21.05 -2.98 22.21
C SER A 289 -19.79 -3.77 21.81
N GLY A 290 -19.09 -3.55 20.70
CA GLY A 290 -18.79 -2.40 19.82
C GLY A 290 -17.54 -2.86 19.03
N VAL A 291 -17.36 -2.56 17.75
CA VAL A 291 -16.58 -1.42 17.22
C VAL A 291 -17.05 -1.17 15.78
N GLY A 292 -17.21 0.11 15.43
CA GLY A 292 -17.84 0.56 14.19
C GLY A 292 -17.00 0.41 12.92
N GLY A 293 -17.69 0.55 11.79
CA GLY A 293 -17.06 0.67 10.48
C GLY A 293 -18.04 0.60 9.31
N ALA A 294 -18.49 1.77 8.88
CA ALA A 294 -19.05 2.10 7.56
C ALA A 294 -20.29 1.32 7.05
N SER A 295 -21.44 1.97 7.22
CA SER A 295 -22.64 1.73 6.41
C SER A 295 -22.33 1.94 4.92
N GLY A 296 -22.35 0.85 4.15
CA GLY A 296 -22.47 0.85 2.69
C GLY A 296 -23.70 0.04 2.32
N VAL A 297 -24.64 0.69 1.62
CA VAL A 297 -25.85 0.07 1.07
C VAL A 297 -25.42 -1.05 0.11
N GLY A 298 -25.67 -2.31 0.47
CA GLY A 298 -25.25 -3.48 -0.29
C GLY A 298 -26.28 -4.61 -0.23
N ALA A 299 -26.63 -5.15 -1.39
CA ALA A 299 -27.68 -6.14 -1.61
C ALA A 299 -27.53 -7.41 -0.76
N GLY A 300 -28.53 -7.71 0.08
CA GLY A 300 -29.08 -9.05 0.38
C GLY A 300 -28.16 -10.26 0.58
N GLY A 301 -26.92 -10.10 1.05
CA GLY A 301 -26.01 -11.20 1.37
C GLY A 301 -26.40 -11.92 2.67
N ALA A 302 -26.13 -13.23 2.76
CA ALA A 302 -26.25 -13.94 4.03
C ALA A 302 -25.26 -13.36 5.06
N HIS A 303 -25.69 -13.20 6.31
CA HIS A 303 -24.79 -12.88 7.41
C HIS A 303 -23.69 -13.95 7.51
N PHE A 304 -22.45 -13.55 7.81
CA PHE A 304 -21.28 -14.43 7.83
C PHE A 304 -21.52 -15.76 8.56
N GLY A 305 -22.27 -15.75 9.68
CA GLY A 305 -22.58 -16.96 10.44
C GLY A 305 -23.31 -18.07 9.67
N GLY A 306 -24.06 -17.74 8.61
CA GLY A 306 -24.74 -18.69 7.73
C GLY A 306 -23.94 -19.09 6.49
N TRP A 307 -22.68 -18.64 6.35
CA TRP A 307 -21.86 -18.97 5.20
C TRP A 307 -21.46 -20.45 5.18
N PHE A 308 -21.21 -20.94 3.97
CA PHE A 308 -20.70 -22.29 3.75
C PHE A 308 -19.21 -22.25 4.08
N SER A 309 -18.80 -23.01 5.08
CA SER A 309 -17.40 -23.13 5.48
C SER A 309 -17.02 -24.60 5.45
N TRP A 310 -15.85 -24.92 4.90
CA TRP A 310 -15.35 -26.30 4.81
C TRP A 310 -13.84 -26.35 4.91
N CYS A 311 -13.33 -27.45 5.42
CA CYS A 311 -11.91 -27.75 5.41
C CYS A 311 -11.52 -28.27 4.01
N VAL A 312 -10.49 -27.71 3.40
CA VAL A 312 -10.00 -28.16 2.09
C VAL A 312 -9.37 -29.56 2.13
N ALA A 313 -8.86 -29.99 3.28
CA ALA A 313 -8.22 -31.30 3.44
C ALA A 313 -9.25 -32.44 3.56
N CYS A 314 -10.18 -32.36 4.52
CA CYS A 314 -11.16 -33.42 4.74
C CYS A 314 -12.50 -33.22 4.00
N ARG A 315 -12.72 -32.04 3.40
CA ARG A 315 -13.96 -31.65 2.69
C ARG A 315 -15.22 -31.64 3.55
N HIS A 316 -15.08 -31.79 4.87
CA HIS A 316 -16.17 -31.60 5.82
C HIS A 316 -16.36 -30.13 6.14
N GLY A 317 -17.59 -29.76 6.48
CA GLY A 317 -17.96 -28.37 6.64
C GLY A 317 -19.22 -28.15 7.46
N GLY A 318 -19.61 -26.89 7.54
CA GLY A 318 -20.63 -26.41 8.45
C GLY A 318 -21.02 -24.96 8.15
N HIS A 319 -22.05 -24.50 8.85
CA HIS A 319 -22.29 -23.07 8.96
C HIS A 319 -21.11 -22.44 9.70
N ALA A 320 -20.61 -21.31 9.21
CA ALA A 320 -19.45 -20.64 9.78
C ALA A 320 -19.56 -20.45 11.30
N ALA A 321 -20.72 -20.01 11.80
CA ALA A 321 -20.95 -19.80 13.24
C ALA A 321 -20.80 -21.10 14.06
N HIS A 322 -21.36 -22.23 13.58
CA HIS A 322 -21.25 -23.49 14.30
C HIS A 322 -19.84 -24.07 14.27
N LEU A 323 -19.12 -23.91 13.16
CA LEU A 323 -17.72 -24.34 13.10
C LEU A 323 -16.83 -23.51 14.03
N LEU A 324 -17.02 -22.18 14.07
CA LEU A 324 -16.28 -21.31 14.98
C LEU A 324 -16.52 -21.69 16.45
N GLN A 325 -17.77 -21.93 16.83
CA GLN A 325 -18.10 -22.40 18.17
C GLN A 325 -17.56 -23.81 18.46
N TRP A 326 -17.61 -24.72 17.50
CA TRP A 326 -17.05 -26.07 17.70
C TRP A 326 -15.54 -26.01 17.97
N PHE A 327 -14.81 -25.27 17.14
CA PHE A 327 -13.35 -25.17 17.24
C PHE A 327 -12.84 -24.31 18.39
N SER A 328 -13.70 -23.57 19.11
CA SER A 328 -13.30 -22.93 20.38
C SER A 328 -13.09 -23.94 21.51
N GLU A 329 -13.69 -25.13 21.41
CA GLU A 329 -13.64 -26.18 22.44
C GLU A 329 -12.99 -27.48 21.93
N HIS A 330 -12.90 -27.68 20.62
CA HIS A 330 -12.46 -28.94 19.99
C HIS A 330 -11.33 -28.70 18.98
N SER A 331 -10.35 -29.60 18.93
CA SER A 331 -9.24 -29.56 17.97
C SER A 331 -9.44 -30.43 16.72
N GLU A 332 -10.49 -31.25 16.69
CA GLU A 332 -10.76 -32.21 15.62
C GLU A 332 -12.08 -31.92 14.91
N CYS A 333 -12.22 -32.44 13.69
CA CYS A 333 -13.39 -32.27 12.85
C CYS A 333 -14.68 -32.74 13.55
N PRO A 334 -15.80 -32.00 13.48
CA PRO A 334 -17.08 -32.40 14.10
C PRO A 334 -17.71 -33.65 13.47
N VAL A 335 -17.21 -34.12 12.32
CA VAL A 335 -17.73 -35.33 11.67
C VAL A 335 -17.13 -36.56 12.36
N SER A 336 -17.99 -37.45 12.84
CA SER A 336 -17.59 -38.72 13.45
C SER A 336 -16.65 -39.50 12.52
N SER A 337 -15.65 -40.16 13.10
CA SER A 337 -14.57 -40.90 12.39
C SER A 337 -13.59 -40.06 11.57
N CYS A 338 -13.65 -38.72 11.63
CA CYS A 338 -12.66 -37.85 11.00
C CYS A 338 -11.66 -37.29 12.04
N SER A 339 -10.38 -37.67 11.93
CA SER A 339 -9.29 -37.18 12.79
C SER A 339 -8.59 -35.92 12.26
N CYS A 340 -9.21 -35.21 11.31
CA CYS A 340 -8.63 -34.01 10.71
C CYS A 340 -8.63 -32.84 11.71
N ARG A 341 -7.47 -32.23 11.94
CA ARG A 341 -7.31 -31.03 12.76
C ARG A 341 -7.60 -29.77 11.94
N CYS A 342 -8.86 -29.60 11.55
CA CYS A 342 -9.25 -28.59 10.56
C CYS A 342 -8.81 -27.16 10.91
N SER A 343 -8.89 -26.77 12.19
CA SER A 343 -8.53 -25.43 12.67
C SER A 343 -7.02 -25.16 12.71
N SER A 344 -6.18 -26.20 12.74
CA SER A 344 -4.72 -26.05 12.77
C SER A 344 -4.08 -26.08 11.38
N LEU A 345 -4.85 -26.33 10.33
CA LEU A 345 -4.35 -26.34 8.95
C LEU A 345 -4.16 -24.93 8.40
N ASP A 346 -4.74 -23.92 9.05
CA ASP A 346 -4.62 -22.50 8.72
C ASP A 346 -4.64 -21.66 10.02
N PRO A 347 -3.59 -21.72 10.85
CA PRO A 347 -3.54 -20.89 12.05
C PRO A 347 -3.54 -19.42 11.62
N PRO A 348 -4.38 -18.55 12.20
CA PRO A 348 -4.19 -17.12 12.02
C PRO A 348 -2.78 -16.79 12.48
N ASP A 349 -2.00 -16.11 11.65
CA ASP A 349 -0.66 -15.66 12.05
C ASP A 349 -0.80 -14.94 13.39
N HIS A 350 -0.04 -15.39 14.39
CA HIS A 350 0.15 -14.64 15.63
C HIS A 350 0.94 -13.37 15.26
N LEU A 351 0.23 -12.34 14.80
CA LEU A 351 0.75 -10.99 14.64
C LEU A 351 0.89 -10.30 15.99
#